data_AF-A0AAF5DGC5-F1
#
_entry.id   AF-A0AAF5DGC5-F1
#
_cell.length_a   1.000
_cell.length_b   1.000
_cell.length_c   1.000
_cell.angle_alpha   90.00
_cell.angle_beta   90.00
_cell.angle_gamma   90.00
#
_symmetry.space_group_name_H-M   'P 1'
#
loop_
_entity.id
_entity.type
_entity.pdbx_description
1 polymer ?
#
loop_
_entity_poly.entity_id
_entity_poly.type
_entity_poly.pdbx_seq_one_letter_code
_entity_poly.pdbx_strand_id
1 'polypeptide(L)'
;MTATEQMAAVLNELMGTRRNADIGTNISARFDDPEICNRLKEDMAKKIAKNKERLAITQSKDETKKYEQRSDIEKKISKIKAEIEENQKQVESYGLQGEIEKAAEITTIVERLVEEKKGLEKRIEAMLAPTDEMGNKQKQMEVCEICSCFLVVGDAETRMEEHFQDVAEIITRIITKDTTEDMEENVVNMITRGMIVTPEDVVVQEATHVTNK
;
A
#
# COMPACT_ATOMS: atom_id res chain seq x y z
N MET A 1 -6.79 19.92 38.33
CA MET A 1 -6.63 18.57 37.76
C MET A 1 -5.30 18.03 38.21
N THR A 2 -5.32 17.02 39.06
CA THR A 2 -4.10 16.35 39.54
C THR A 2 -3.57 15.41 38.45
N ALA A 3 -2.28 15.08 38.48
CA ALA A 3 -1.69 14.16 37.51
C ALA A 3 -2.40 12.79 37.49
N THR A 4 -2.91 12.36 38.65
CA THR A 4 -3.69 11.12 38.78
C THR A 4 -5.04 11.20 38.07
N GLU A 5 -5.75 12.34 38.15
CA GLU A 5 -7.01 12.56 37.41
C GLU A 5 -6.78 12.58 35.89
N GLN A 6 -5.69 13.19 35.43
CA GLN A 6 -5.34 13.21 34.00
C GLN A 6 -5.02 11.81 33.48
N MET A 7 -4.18 11.05 34.21
CA MET A 7 -3.94 9.64 33.85
C MET A 7 -5.23 8.83 33.90
N ALA A 8 -6.12 9.10 34.85
CA ALA A 8 -7.37 8.38 34.94
C ALA A 8 -8.32 8.69 33.77
N ALA A 9 -8.38 9.95 33.33
CA ALA A 9 -9.11 10.36 32.14
C ALA A 9 -8.55 9.70 30.88
N VAL A 10 -7.22 9.73 30.68
CA VAL A 10 -6.56 9.09 29.53
C VAL A 10 -6.82 7.58 29.52
N LEU A 11 -6.72 6.91 30.67
CA LEU A 11 -6.98 5.48 30.77
C LEU A 11 -8.46 5.14 30.59
N ASN A 12 -9.39 6.02 30.99
CA ASN A 12 -10.82 5.86 30.69
C ASN A 12 -11.11 6.08 29.20
N GLU A 13 -10.38 6.97 28.54
CA GLU A 13 -10.46 7.17 27.09
C GLU A 13 -9.90 5.96 26.33
N LEU A 14 -8.84 5.33 26.86
CA LEU A 14 -8.17 4.20 26.22
C LEU A 14 -8.83 2.84 26.49
N MET A 15 -9.35 2.62 27.71
CA MET A 15 -9.88 1.32 28.17
C MET A 15 -11.33 1.37 28.66
N GLY A 16 -12.00 2.52 28.54
CA GLY A 16 -13.35 2.73 29.04
C GLY A 16 -13.42 2.98 30.55
N THR A 17 -14.51 3.60 30.98
CA THR A 17 -14.78 3.95 32.38
C THR A 17 -15.03 2.74 33.30
N ARG A 18 -15.11 1.52 32.76
CA ARG A 18 -15.46 0.29 33.53
C ARG A 18 -14.29 -0.37 34.26
N ARG A 19 -13.05 0.05 34.05
CA ARG A 19 -11.89 -0.49 34.79
C ARG A 19 -11.98 -0.29 36.32
N ASN A 20 -12.81 0.65 36.77
CA ASN A 20 -13.05 0.94 38.19
C ASN A 20 -14.25 0.18 38.77
N ALA A 21 -14.70 -0.93 38.17
CA ALA A 21 -15.63 -1.82 38.86
C ALA A 21 -14.95 -2.35 40.13
N ASP A 22 -15.56 -2.13 41.29
CA ASP A 22 -15.03 -2.59 42.57
C ASP A 22 -14.71 -4.09 42.49
N ILE A 23 -13.52 -4.47 42.99
CA ILE A 23 -13.09 -5.87 43.08
C ILE A 23 -14.17 -6.64 43.86
N GLY A 24 -14.91 -7.51 43.17
CA GLY A 24 -16.02 -8.28 43.74
C GLY A 24 -17.40 -7.92 43.21
N THR A 25 -17.57 -6.76 42.54
CA THR A 25 -18.69 -6.56 41.62
C THR A 25 -18.38 -7.32 40.35
N ASN A 26 -18.65 -8.63 40.41
CA ASN A 26 -18.60 -9.53 39.26
C ASN A 26 -19.76 -9.16 38.33
N ILE A 27 -19.72 -7.97 37.74
CA ILE A 27 -20.61 -7.59 36.65
C ILE A 27 -20.12 -8.47 35.50
N SER A 28 -20.72 -9.65 35.38
CA SER A 28 -20.51 -10.55 34.27
C SER A 28 -20.99 -9.82 33.02
N ALA A 29 -20.12 -9.00 32.44
CA ALA A 29 -20.34 -8.32 31.19
C ALA A 29 -20.49 -9.43 30.15
N ARG A 30 -21.73 -9.69 29.73
CA ARG A 30 -21.99 -10.66 28.68
C ARG A 30 -21.76 -9.94 27.38
N PHE A 31 -21.15 -10.62 26.41
CA PHE A 31 -20.88 -10.00 25.11
C PHE A 31 -22.17 -9.50 24.43
N ASP A 32 -23.29 -10.18 24.71
CA ASP A 32 -24.63 -9.82 24.27
C ASP A 32 -25.20 -8.53 24.91
N ASP A 33 -24.51 -7.94 25.89
CA ASP A 33 -24.94 -6.68 26.50
C ASP A 33 -24.98 -5.59 25.39
N PRO A 34 -26.16 -5.01 25.08
CA PRO A 34 -26.33 -4.11 23.94
C PRO A 34 -25.34 -2.93 23.97
N GLU A 35 -24.98 -2.45 25.16
CA GLU A 35 -23.99 -1.39 25.34
C GLU A 35 -22.58 -1.79 24.92
N ILE A 36 -22.15 -3.03 25.19
CA ILE A 36 -20.83 -3.52 24.80
C ILE A 36 -20.79 -3.70 23.28
N CYS A 37 -21.83 -4.35 22.73
CA CYS A 37 -21.98 -4.51 21.28
C CYS A 37 -21.98 -3.18 20.54
N ASN A 38 -22.73 -2.17 21.03
CA ASN A 38 -22.77 -0.85 20.41
C ASN A 38 -21.41 -0.14 20.47
N ARG A 39 -20.74 -0.16 21.63
CA ARG A 39 -19.38 0.40 21.73
C ARG A 39 -18.40 -0.28 20.79
N LEU A 40 -18.40 -1.61 20.73
CA LEU A 40 -17.52 -2.36 19.84
C LEU A 40 -17.79 -2.01 18.37
N LYS A 41 -19.06 -1.89 17.97
CA LYS A 41 -19.43 -1.46 16.61
C LYS A 41 -18.90 -0.07 16.30
N GLU A 42 -19.07 0.89 17.22
CA GLU A 42 -18.56 2.25 17.06
C GLU A 42 -17.03 2.27 16.95
N ASP A 43 -16.34 1.50 17.79
CA ASP A 43 -14.88 1.42 17.78
C ASP A 43 -14.36 0.78 16.48
N MET A 44 -15.02 -0.27 15.99
CA MET A 44 -14.71 -0.86 14.68
C MET A 44 -14.95 0.14 13.55
N ALA A 45 -16.09 0.84 13.54
CA ALA A 45 -16.38 1.86 12.52
C ALA A 45 -15.31 2.97 12.49
N LYS A 46 -14.89 3.45 13.67
CA LYS A 46 -13.81 4.44 13.81
C LYS A 46 -12.48 3.90 13.27
N LYS A 47 -12.13 2.64 13.58
CA LYS A 47 -10.90 2.00 13.08
C LYS A 47 -10.92 1.85 11.56
N ILE A 48 -12.03 1.39 10.99
CA ILE A 48 -12.22 1.25 9.54
C ILE A 48 -12.06 2.62 8.87
N ALA A 49 -12.74 3.65 9.37
CA ALA A 49 -12.64 5.01 8.82
C ALA A 49 -11.19 5.53 8.82
N LYS A 50 -10.49 5.38 9.95
CA LYS A 50 -9.09 5.82 10.08
C LYS A 50 -8.15 5.04 9.16
N ASN A 51 -8.35 3.74 9.00
CA ASN A 51 -7.52 2.93 8.10
C ASN A 51 -7.82 3.26 6.62
N LYS A 52 -9.09 3.51 6.26
CA LYS A 52 -9.49 3.97 4.92
C LYS A 52 -8.83 5.31 4.59
N GLU A 53 -8.81 6.25 5.53
CA GLU A 53 -8.11 7.53 5.37
C GLU A 53 -6.59 7.36 5.20
N ARG A 54 -5.96 6.54 6.05
CA ARG A 54 -4.52 6.20 5.93
C ARG A 54 -4.19 5.61 4.56
N LEU A 55 -5.01 4.67 4.11
CA LEU A 55 -4.85 4.01 2.82
C LEU A 55 -4.97 5.01 1.66
N ALA A 56 -5.96 5.90 1.69
CA ALA A 56 -6.13 6.93 0.66
C ALA A 56 -4.90 7.87 0.57
N ILE A 57 -4.30 8.24 1.71
CA ILE A 57 -3.08 9.05 1.72
C ILE A 57 -1.89 8.29 1.13
N THR A 58 -1.72 7.01 1.50
CA THR A 58 -0.62 6.20 0.97
C THR A 58 -0.77 5.97 -0.54
N GLN A 59 -1.96 5.58 -1.00
CA GLN A 59 -2.24 5.37 -2.43
C GLN A 59 -2.07 6.67 -3.23
N SER A 60 -2.55 7.80 -2.72
CA SER A 60 -2.36 9.08 -3.41
C SER A 60 -0.90 9.52 -3.50
N LYS A 61 -0.09 9.27 -2.46
CA LYS A 61 1.35 9.53 -2.48
C LYS A 61 2.07 8.67 -3.52
N ASP A 62 1.75 7.38 -3.59
CA ASP A 62 2.31 6.48 -4.60
C ASP A 62 1.94 6.91 -6.02
N GLU A 63 0.69 7.26 -6.25
CA GLU A 63 0.23 7.77 -7.55
C GLU A 63 0.90 9.11 -7.90
N THR A 64 1.12 9.98 -6.92
CA THR A 64 1.85 11.24 -7.11
C THR A 64 3.33 10.97 -7.48
N LYS A 65 4.00 10.05 -6.78
CA LYS A 65 5.38 9.65 -7.09
C LYS A 65 5.49 9.02 -8.48
N LYS A 66 4.56 8.13 -8.84
CA LYS A 66 4.50 7.53 -10.20
C LYS A 66 4.30 8.62 -11.26
N TYR A 67 3.43 9.59 -11.00
CA TYR A 67 3.19 10.71 -11.89
C TYR A 67 4.43 11.61 -12.06
N GLU A 68 5.13 11.94 -10.97
CA GLU A 68 6.39 12.69 -11.02
C GLU A 68 7.47 11.94 -11.80
N GLN A 69 7.68 10.66 -11.50
CA GLN A 69 8.64 9.82 -12.22
C GLN A 69 8.30 9.71 -13.72
N ARG A 70 7.02 9.55 -14.05
CA ARG A 70 6.53 9.52 -15.42
C ARG A 70 6.79 10.84 -16.12
N SER A 71 6.49 11.97 -15.47
CA SER A 71 6.76 13.31 -16.00
C SER A 71 8.24 13.52 -16.31
N ASP A 72 9.14 13.07 -15.42
CA ASP A 72 10.58 13.23 -15.64
C ASP A 72 11.11 12.32 -16.75
N ILE A 73 10.58 11.11 -16.91
CA ILE A 73 10.91 10.24 -18.04
C ILE A 73 10.37 10.84 -19.34
N GLU A 74 9.15 11.38 -19.35
CA GLU A 74 8.56 12.06 -20.51
C GLU A 74 9.39 13.28 -20.95
N LYS A 75 9.91 14.07 -20.01
CA LYS A 75 10.85 15.18 -20.30
C LYS A 75 12.16 14.69 -20.91
N LYS A 76 12.68 13.53 -20.49
CA LYS A 76 13.89 12.93 -21.09
C LYS A 76 13.62 12.46 -22.51
N ILE A 77 12.47 11.80 -22.72
CA ILE A 77 12.04 11.36 -24.05
C ILE A 77 11.89 12.56 -25.00
N SER A 78 11.32 13.67 -24.56
CA SER A 78 11.18 14.86 -25.40
C SER A 78 12.53 15.49 -25.77
N LYS A 79 13.49 15.54 -24.84
CA LYS A 79 14.87 15.97 -25.12
C LYS A 79 15.56 15.08 -26.14
N ILE A 80 15.49 13.77 -25.97
CA ILE A 80 16.08 12.79 -26.90
C ILE A 80 15.43 12.91 -28.29
N LYS A 81 14.10 13.11 -28.36
CA LYS A 81 13.41 13.34 -29.64
C LYS A 81 13.93 14.58 -30.37
N ALA A 82 14.15 15.68 -29.65
CA ALA A 82 14.72 16.90 -30.24
C ALA A 82 16.17 16.69 -30.72
N GLU A 83 16.98 15.96 -29.94
CA GLU A 83 18.36 15.62 -30.31
C GLU A 83 18.43 14.69 -31.53
N ILE A 84 17.49 13.75 -31.65
CA ILE A 84 17.35 12.90 -32.85
C ILE A 84 17.02 13.77 -34.07
N GLU A 85 16.07 14.70 -33.96
CA GLU A 85 15.68 15.57 -35.08
C GLU A 85 16.84 16.46 -35.54
N GLU A 86 17.60 17.02 -34.59
CA GLU A 86 18.78 17.83 -34.90
C GLU A 86 19.87 17.02 -35.59
N ASN A 87 20.21 15.85 -35.05
CA ASN A 87 21.21 14.97 -35.67
C ASN A 87 20.77 14.47 -37.05
N GLN A 88 19.48 14.21 -37.27
CA GLN A 88 18.95 13.85 -38.59
C GLN A 88 19.16 14.96 -39.62
N LYS A 89 18.92 16.23 -39.25
CA LYS A 89 19.21 17.38 -40.12
C LYS A 89 20.70 17.48 -40.47
N GLN A 90 21.58 17.18 -39.51
CA GLN A 90 23.02 17.17 -39.76
C GLN A 90 23.42 16.05 -40.72
N VAL A 91 22.87 14.84 -40.56
CA VAL A 91 23.09 13.73 -41.51
C VAL A 91 22.69 14.11 -42.93
N GLU A 92 21.54 14.77 -43.11
CA GLU A 92 21.09 15.25 -44.42
C GLU A 92 22.06 16.28 -45.02
N SER A 93 22.51 17.25 -44.22
CA SER A 93 23.47 18.27 -44.65
C SER A 93 24.82 17.68 -45.07
N TYR A 94 25.40 16.80 -44.26
CA TYR A 94 26.66 16.12 -44.59
C TYR A 94 26.51 15.17 -45.78
N GLY A 95 25.35 14.53 -45.94
CA GLY A 95 25.01 13.70 -47.10
C GLY A 95 25.00 14.51 -48.40
N LEU A 96 24.44 15.73 -48.38
CA LEU A 96 24.43 16.63 -49.54
C LEU A 96 25.84 17.19 -49.86
N GLN A 97 26.68 17.38 -48.84
CA GLN A 97 28.06 17.83 -49.01
C GLN A 97 29.00 16.71 -49.50
N GLY A 98 28.53 15.45 -49.52
CA GLY A 98 29.35 14.29 -49.87
C GLY A 98 30.30 13.83 -48.76
N GLU A 99 30.14 14.34 -47.53
CA GLU A 99 30.90 13.91 -46.36
C GLU A 99 30.30 12.62 -45.76
N ILE A 100 30.44 11.51 -46.49
CA ILE A 100 29.81 10.21 -46.16
C ILE A 100 30.27 9.69 -44.78
N GLU A 101 31.54 9.87 -44.43
CA GLU A 101 32.11 9.35 -43.18
C GLU A 101 31.47 9.99 -41.94
N LYS A 102 31.31 11.33 -41.94
CA LYS A 102 30.65 12.05 -40.84
C LYS A 102 29.15 11.77 -40.79
N ALA A 103 28.50 11.68 -41.95
CA ALA A 103 27.09 11.30 -42.02
C ALA A 103 26.85 9.90 -41.43
N ALA A 104 27.75 8.95 -41.70
CA ALA A 104 27.70 7.60 -41.13
C ALA A 104 27.89 7.64 -39.60
N GLU A 105 28.86 8.39 -39.08
CA GLU A 105 29.09 8.53 -37.63
C GLU A 105 27.85 9.08 -36.90
N ILE A 106 27.27 10.19 -37.39
CA ILE A 106 26.08 10.78 -36.76
C ILE A 106 24.88 9.83 -36.86
N THR A 107 24.75 9.06 -37.94
CA THR A 107 23.70 8.04 -38.06
C THR A 107 23.80 6.99 -36.95
N THR A 108 25.01 6.53 -36.59
CA THR A 108 25.19 5.60 -35.46
C THR A 108 24.78 6.23 -34.12
N ILE A 109 24.99 7.54 -33.95
CA ILE A 109 24.55 8.26 -32.74
C ILE A 109 23.02 8.31 -32.68
N VAL A 110 22.36 8.58 -33.81
CA VAL A 110 20.89 8.59 -33.90
C VAL A 110 20.32 7.22 -33.56
N GLU A 111 20.90 6.14 -34.06
CA GLU A 111 20.48 4.77 -33.74
C GLU A 111 20.54 4.51 -32.24
N ARG A 112 21.64 4.89 -31.57
CA ARG A 112 21.79 4.77 -30.12
C ARG A 112 20.74 5.57 -29.35
N LEU A 113 20.46 6.80 -29.77
CA LEU A 113 19.42 7.65 -29.15
C LEU A 113 18.01 7.05 -29.32
N VAL A 114 17.74 6.43 -30.46
CA VAL A 114 16.46 5.73 -30.73
C VAL A 114 16.32 4.53 -29.79
N GLU A 115 17.38 3.76 -29.56
CA GLU A 115 17.37 2.65 -28.59
C GLU A 115 17.12 3.14 -27.16
N GLU A 116 17.79 4.22 -26.74
CA GLU A 116 17.60 4.82 -25.42
C GLU A 116 16.15 5.30 -25.23
N LYS A 117 15.62 6.03 -26.22
CA LYS A 117 14.21 6.45 -26.24
C LYS A 117 13.27 5.26 -26.08
N LYS A 118 13.49 4.18 -26.84
CA LYS A 118 12.67 2.96 -26.78
C LYS A 118 12.76 2.29 -25.41
N GLY A 119 13.93 2.31 -24.77
CA GLY A 119 14.12 1.83 -23.40
C GLY A 119 13.34 2.65 -22.37
N LEU A 120 13.32 3.98 -22.50
CA LEU A 120 12.54 4.87 -21.64
C LEU A 120 11.03 4.72 -21.87
N GLU A 121 10.59 4.57 -23.12
CA GLU A 121 9.17 4.32 -23.46
C GLU A 121 8.68 2.99 -22.85
N LYS A 122 9.50 1.92 -22.92
CA LYS A 122 9.22 0.65 -22.22
C LYS A 122 9.15 0.81 -20.70
N ARG A 123 9.95 1.69 -20.12
CA ARG A 123 9.89 1.98 -18.68
C ARG A 123 8.57 2.66 -18.30
N ILE A 124 8.07 3.57 -19.13
CA ILE A 124 6.72 4.16 -18.95
C ILE A 124 5.66 3.08 -19.09
N GLU A 125 5.71 2.25 -20.14
CA GLU A 125 4.75 1.16 -20.34
C GLU A 125 4.73 0.18 -19.17
N ALA A 126 5.90 -0.19 -18.64
CA ALA A 126 6.01 -1.06 -17.47
C ALA A 126 5.39 -0.44 -16.20
N MET A 127 5.39 0.89 -16.07
CA MET A 127 4.72 1.60 -14.96
C MET A 127 3.20 1.60 -15.09
N LEU A 128 2.65 1.61 -16.31
CA LEU A 128 1.19 1.59 -16.56
C LEU A 128 0.60 0.19 -16.70
N ALA A 129 1.41 -0.81 -17.10
CA ALA A 129 0.92 -2.13 -17.42
C ALA A 129 0.17 -2.73 -16.21
N PRO A 130 -1.10 -3.18 -16.40
CA PRO A 130 -1.92 -3.81 -15.38
C PRO A 130 -1.16 -4.95 -14.70
N THR A 131 -1.45 -5.15 -13.42
CA THR A 131 -0.77 -6.13 -12.59
C THR A 131 -1.38 -7.51 -12.80
N ASP A 132 -0.57 -8.43 -13.31
CA ASP A 132 -0.99 -9.78 -13.70
C ASP A 132 -0.66 -10.83 -12.61
N GLU A 133 -1.25 -12.03 -12.75
CA GLU A 133 -1.42 -13.13 -11.76
C GLU A 133 -0.16 -13.62 -11.01
N MET A 134 1.06 -13.23 -11.39
CA MET A 134 2.30 -13.76 -10.81
C MET A 134 3.45 -12.74 -10.81
N GLY A 135 3.31 -11.65 -10.04
CA GLY A 135 4.49 -10.94 -9.55
C GLY A 135 4.39 -9.42 -9.50
N ASN A 136 3.60 -8.94 -8.55
CA ASN A 136 3.94 -7.84 -7.65
C ASN A 136 4.31 -6.50 -8.29
N LYS A 137 3.29 -5.78 -8.74
CA LYS A 137 3.27 -4.31 -8.60
C LYS A 137 2.14 -3.98 -7.64
N GLN A 138 2.41 -3.04 -6.73
CA GLN A 138 1.57 -2.59 -5.60
C GLN A 138 0.10 -2.98 -5.78
N LYS A 139 -0.28 -4.15 -5.23
CA LYS A 139 -1.64 -4.63 -5.38
C LYS A 139 -2.53 -3.62 -4.65
N GLN A 140 -3.56 -3.14 -5.34
CA GLN A 140 -4.47 -2.16 -4.76
C GLN A 140 -5.02 -2.76 -3.46
N MET A 141 -4.75 -2.09 -2.35
CA MET A 141 -5.22 -2.52 -1.03
C MET A 141 -6.58 -1.87 -0.75
N GLU A 142 -7.39 -2.55 0.05
CA GLU A 142 -8.62 -2.05 0.64
C GLU A 142 -8.66 -2.38 2.13
N VAL A 143 -9.63 -1.80 2.84
CA VAL A 143 -9.81 -2.06 4.27
C VAL A 143 -11.04 -2.94 4.44
N CYS A 144 -10.86 -4.09 5.10
CA CYS A 144 -11.96 -4.97 5.46
C CYS A 144 -13.02 -4.22 6.28
N GLU A 145 -14.29 -4.35 5.88
CA GLU A 145 -15.41 -3.65 6.53
C GLU A 145 -15.86 -4.29 7.84
N ILE A 146 -15.27 -5.43 8.20
CA ILE A 146 -15.62 -6.17 9.42
C ILE A 146 -14.56 -5.94 10.51
N CYS A 147 -13.29 -6.21 10.20
CA CYS A 147 -12.22 -6.23 11.19
C CYS A 147 -11.15 -5.14 10.97
N SER A 148 -11.32 -4.24 9.99
CA SER A 148 -10.40 -3.14 9.67
C SER A 148 -9.01 -3.53 9.14
N CYS A 149 -8.73 -4.81 8.92
CA CYS A 149 -7.47 -5.28 8.33
C CYS A 149 -7.29 -4.77 6.88
N PHE A 150 -6.05 -4.54 6.48
CA PHE A 150 -5.72 -4.27 5.09
C PHE A 150 -5.76 -5.56 4.28
N LEU A 151 -6.62 -5.59 3.26
CA LEU A 151 -6.77 -6.69 2.32
C LEU A 151 -6.30 -6.24 0.95
N VAL A 152 -5.90 -7.21 0.14
CA VAL A 152 -5.56 -7.00 -1.27
C VAL A 152 -6.81 -7.22 -2.11
N VAL A 153 -7.16 -6.27 -2.96
CA VAL A 153 -8.31 -6.44 -3.88
C VAL A 153 -7.96 -7.51 -4.90
N GLY A 154 -8.83 -8.54 -4.99
CA GLY A 154 -8.60 -9.68 -5.87
C GLY A 154 -7.52 -10.64 -5.36
N ASP A 155 -7.30 -10.73 -4.04
CA ASP A 155 -6.44 -11.78 -3.49
C ASP A 155 -7.00 -13.18 -3.77
N ALA A 156 -6.15 -14.20 -3.61
CA ALA A 156 -6.55 -15.58 -3.82
C ALA A 156 -7.74 -15.96 -2.92
N GLU A 157 -8.72 -16.67 -3.49
CA GLU A 157 -9.95 -17.04 -2.79
C GLU A 157 -9.65 -17.80 -1.49
N THR A 158 -8.68 -18.72 -1.50
CA THR A 158 -8.26 -19.46 -0.30
C THR A 158 -7.79 -18.55 0.83
N ARG A 159 -7.14 -17.42 0.51
CA ARG A 159 -6.64 -16.47 1.50
C ARG A 159 -7.74 -15.57 2.03
N MET A 160 -8.67 -15.19 1.15
CA MET A 160 -9.89 -14.47 1.56
C MET A 160 -10.72 -15.36 2.49
N GLU A 161 -10.85 -16.64 2.18
CA GLU A 161 -11.51 -17.63 3.04
C GLU A 161 -10.82 -17.75 4.40
N GLU A 162 -9.49 -17.90 4.46
CA GLU A 162 -8.73 -17.92 5.73
C GLU A 162 -9.02 -16.66 6.56
N HIS A 163 -8.99 -15.48 5.93
CA HIS A 163 -9.32 -14.22 6.61
C HIS A 163 -10.74 -14.22 7.21
N PHE A 164 -11.74 -14.62 6.44
CA PHE A 164 -13.13 -14.64 6.93
C PHE A 164 -13.36 -15.77 7.93
N GLN A 165 -12.66 -16.89 7.83
CA GLN A 165 -12.67 -17.96 8.82
C GLN A 165 -12.11 -17.46 10.14
N ASP A 166 -10.99 -16.75 10.13
CA ASP A 166 -10.40 -16.19 11.35
C ASP A 166 -11.33 -15.16 12.00
N VAL A 167 -11.94 -14.27 11.20
CA VAL A 167 -12.94 -13.31 11.71
C VAL A 167 -14.15 -14.03 12.29
N ALA A 168 -14.65 -15.08 11.63
CA ALA A 168 -15.78 -15.88 12.10
C ALA A 168 -15.42 -16.66 13.38
N GLU A 169 -14.19 -17.17 13.48
CA GLU A 169 -13.70 -17.89 14.66
C GLU A 169 -13.59 -16.94 15.85
N ILE A 170 -13.06 -15.73 15.64
CA ILE A 170 -13.03 -14.67 16.67
C ILE A 170 -14.46 -14.36 17.14
N ILE A 171 -15.41 -14.15 16.23
CA ILE A 171 -16.82 -13.89 16.59
C ILE A 171 -17.39 -15.07 17.40
N THR A 172 -17.12 -16.31 16.98
CA THR A 172 -17.61 -17.52 17.65
C THR A 172 -17.04 -17.66 19.05
N ARG A 173 -15.72 -17.50 19.23
CA ARG A 173 -15.04 -17.57 20.53
C ARG A 173 -15.49 -16.48 21.48
N ILE A 174 -15.70 -15.27 20.95
CA ILE A 174 -16.27 -14.15 21.70
C ILE A 174 -17.69 -14.49 22.21
N ILE A 175 -18.51 -15.19 21.41
CA ILE A 175 -19.84 -15.66 21.82
C ILE A 175 -19.76 -16.80 22.85
N THR A 176 -18.83 -17.76 22.68
CA THR A 176 -18.71 -18.93 23.57
C THR A 176 -17.93 -18.66 24.86
N LYS A 177 -17.28 -17.49 25.00
CA LYS A 177 -16.41 -17.09 26.12
C LYS A 177 -15.11 -17.90 26.26
N ASP A 178 -14.65 -18.51 25.17
CA ASP A 178 -13.37 -19.20 25.21
C ASP A 178 -12.22 -18.18 25.20
N THR A 179 -11.19 -18.48 25.99
CA THR A 179 -10.20 -17.55 26.54
C THR A 179 -9.50 -16.66 25.51
N THR A 180 -9.24 -15.41 25.92
CA THR A 180 -8.58 -14.37 25.12
C THR A 180 -7.14 -14.69 24.71
N GLU A 181 -6.50 -15.66 25.36
CA GLU A 181 -5.09 -16.03 25.11
C GLU A 181 -4.87 -16.53 23.67
N ASP A 182 -5.82 -17.27 23.10
CA ASP A 182 -5.71 -17.80 21.74
C ASP A 182 -5.86 -16.71 20.65
N MET A 183 -6.49 -15.57 20.98
CA MET A 183 -6.72 -14.49 20.01
C MET A 183 -5.42 -13.78 19.63
N GLU A 184 -4.49 -13.61 20.58
CA GLU A 184 -3.21 -12.95 20.29
C GLU A 184 -2.36 -13.79 19.34
N GLU A 185 -2.34 -15.11 19.53
CA GLU A 185 -1.61 -16.04 18.65
C GLU A 185 -2.16 -16.03 17.22
N ASN A 186 -3.48 -16.03 17.06
CA ASN A 186 -4.11 -15.97 15.73
C ASN A 186 -3.76 -14.67 14.99
N VAL A 187 -3.83 -13.52 15.64
CA VAL A 187 -3.45 -12.24 15.01
C VAL A 187 -1.98 -12.25 14.58
N VAL A 188 -1.09 -12.78 15.41
CA VAL A 188 0.34 -12.93 15.08
C VAL A 188 0.54 -13.88 13.89
N ASN A 189 -0.19 -15.00 13.83
CA ASN A 189 -0.13 -15.93 12.71
C ASN A 189 -0.62 -15.29 11.40
N MET A 190 -1.68 -14.47 11.44
CA MET A 190 -2.17 -13.75 10.26
C MET A 190 -1.16 -12.74 9.72
N ILE A 191 -0.49 -12.00 10.62
CA ILE A 191 0.62 -11.09 10.25
C ILE A 191 1.76 -11.88 9.62
N THR A 192 2.14 -13.01 10.24
CA THR A 192 3.25 -13.85 9.77
C THR A 192 2.98 -14.47 8.39
N ARG A 193 1.72 -14.82 8.09
CA ARG A 193 1.29 -15.28 6.74
C ARG A 193 1.13 -14.14 5.74
N GLY A 194 1.37 -12.89 6.15
CA GLY A 194 1.24 -11.69 5.32
C GLY A 194 -0.20 -11.38 4.91
N MET A 195 -1.19 -11.91 5.64
CA MET A 195 -2.62 -11.65 5.38
C MET A 195 -3.04 -10.30 5.95
N ILE A 196 -2.37 -9.85 7.01
CA ILE A 196 -2.52 -8.52 7.57
C ILE A 196 -1.22 -7.77 7.32
N VAL A 197 -1.29 -6.73 6.48
CA VAL A 197 -0.17 -5.83 6.23
C VAL A 197 -0.04 -4.90 7.44
N THR A 198 1.10 -4.95 8.12
CA THR A 198 1.38 -4.01 9.21
C THR A 198 1.80 -2.65 8.63
N PRO A 199 1.69 -1.55 9.40
CA PRO A 199 2.18 -0.25 8.94
C PRO A 199 3.65 -0.26 8.52
N GLU A 200 4.46 -1.14 9.10
CA GLU A 200 5.88 -1.29 8.77
C GLU A 200 6.08 -1.97 7.41
N ASP A 201 5.26 -2.96 7.06
CA ASP A 201 5.31 -3.64 5.75
C ASP A 201 5.09 -2.67 4.59
N VAL A 202 4.22 -1.67 4.79
CA VAL A 202 3.99 -0.60 3.81
C VAL A 202 5.27 0.21 3.57
N VAL A 203 6.03 0.51 4.62
CA VAL A 203 7.29 1.26 4.52
C VAL A 203 8.41 0.41 3.91
N VAL A 204 8.48 -0.88 4.23
CA VAL A 204 9.49 -1.80 3.67
C VAL A 204 9.30 -2.00 2.16
N GLN A 205 8.05 -2.07 1.69
CA GLN A 205 7.77 -2.10 0.25
C GLN A 205 8.20 -0.79 -0.44
N GLU A 206 8.05 0.38 0.19
CA GLU A 206 8.61 1.63 -0.34
C GLU A 206 10.15 1.61 -0.37
N ALA A 207 10.82 1.04 0.65
CA ALA A 207 12.27 1.05 0.76
C ALA A 207 12.99 0.08 -0.21
N THR A 208 12.40 -1.08 -0.51
CA THR A 208 12.98 -2.05 -1.46
C THR A 208 13.00 -1.51 -2.90
N HIS A 209 12.17 -0.54 -3.24
CA HIS A 209 12.23 0.15 -4.53
C HIS A 209 13.32 1.22 -4.65
N VAL A 210 13.96 1.61 -3.54
CA VAL A 210 15.02 2.65 -3.56
C VAL A 210 16.42 2.06 -3.71
N THR A 211 16.63 0.76 -3.50
CA THR A 211 17.99 0.16 -3.46
C THR A 211 18.42 -0.65 -4.68
N ASN A 212 17.70 -0.57 -5.80
CA ASN A 212 18.18 -1.13 -7.08
C ASN A 212 18.29 -0.04 -8.16
N LYS A 213 19.18 0.92 -7.94
CA LYS A 213 19.92 1.70 -8.94
C LYS A 213 20.97 2.58 -8.25
#